data_AF-A0A7X4ET59-F1
#
_entry.id   AF-A0A7X4ET59-F1
#
_cell.length_a   1.000
_cell.length_b   1.000
_cell.length_c   1.000
_cell.angle_alpha   90.00
_cell.angle_beta   90.00
_cell.angle_gamma   90.00
#
_symmetry.space_group_name_H-M   'P 1'
#
loop_
_entity.id
_entity.type
_entity.pdbx_description
1 polymer ?
#
loop_
_entity_poly.entity_id
_entity_poly.type
_entity_poly.pdbx_seq_one_letter_code
_entity_poly.pdbx_strand_id
1 'polypeptide(L)'
;YGYYGGREFENGNTIILQFVADYGMPGLMGIIAAAIVAASMSSLDSSFNSLATISTVDFYEKYYRPGESPEHYLRITRGFTVIWALLIIIPAIIYSQSEGSILQTLSRIGSYFVGAKLSMYGLGFFSKQTTEKGLLVGVVVGFAVIWYVATQTDIAWPWYCLIGGVSNIVISLVASRIIDGRQEEWSEYSIVGQQRAFRDRGLPEQDGGWYLVPGRVDRISYLLLGFFALTIVFLFLFEQLI
;
A
#
# COMPACT_ATOMS: atom_id res chain seq x y z
N TYR A 1 -14.15 20.14 14.02
CA TYR A 1 -15.45 19.85 14.65
C TYR A 1 -16.49 19.78 13.56
N GLY A 2 -17.16 18.63 13.43
CA GLY A 2 -18.34 18.52 12.56
C GLY A 2 -19.56 19.01 13.33
N TYR A 3 -20.44 19.75 12.67
CA TYR A 3 -21.70 20.22 13.26
C TYR A 3 -22.86 19.65 12.46
N TYR A 4 -23.91 19.19 13.14
CA TYR A 4 -25.18 18.82 12.53
C TYR A 4 -26.33 19.38 13.38
N GLY A 5 -27.20 20.18 12.76
CA GLY A 5 -28.30 20.83 13.47
C GLY A 5 -27.88 21.73 14.64
N GLY A 6 -26.67 22.30 14.60
CA GLY A 6 -26.13 23.14 15.68
C GLY A 6 -25.59 22.38 16.89
N ARG A 7 -25.54 21.03 16.85
CA ARG A 7 -24.90 20.19 17.87
C ARG A 7 -23.51 19.76 17.41
N GLU A 8 -22.58 19.74 18.35
CA GLU A 8 -21.25 19.18 18.16
C GLU A 8 -21.31 17.66 18.27
N PHE A 9 -20.66 16.95 17.35
CA PHE A 9 -20.58 15.49 17.45
C PHE A 9 -19.52 15.09 18.48
N GLU A 10 -19.92 14.27 19.46
CA GLU A 10 -18.99 13.67 20.43
C GLU A 10 -17.97 12.74 19.75
N ASN A 11 -18.36 12.07 18.65
CA ASN A 11 -17.49 11.20 17.88
C ASN A 11 -17.66 11.43 16.37
N GLY A 12 -16.60 11.94 15.73
CA GLY A 12 -16.62 12.19 14.28
C GLY A 12 -16.81 10.92 13.42
N ASN A 13 -16.55 9.74 13.98
CA ASN A 13 -16.69 8.48 13.26
C ASN A 13 -18.16 8.01 13.15
N THR A 14 -19.11 8.57 13.92
CA THR A 14 -20.52 8.16 13.94
C THR A 14 -21.47 9.07 13.14
N ILE A 15 -20.95 10.14 12.54
CA ILE A 15 -21.73 11.19 11.85
C ILE A 15 -22.70 10.60 10.83
N ILE A 16 -22.24 9.68 9.98
CA ILE A 16 -23.06 9.06 8.93
C ILE A 16 -24.21 8.24 9.53
N LEU A 17 -23.94 7.49 10.60
CA LEU A 17 -24.94 6.66 11.26
C LEU A 17 -26.03 7.52 11.90
N GLN A 18 -25.63 8.63 12.53
CA GLN A 18 -26.55 9.55 13.16
C GLN A 18 -27.42 10.28 12.13
N PHE A 19 -26.83 10.73 11.02
CA PHE A 19 -27.58 11.35 9.92
C PHE A 19 -28.66 10.41 9.35
N VAL A 20 -28.29 9.14 9.11
CA VAL A 20 -29.24 8.13 8.60
C VAL A 20 -30.35 7.84 9.61
N ALA A 21 -30.02 7.79 10.91
CA ALA A 21 -31.02 7.62 11.97
C ALA A 21 -32.02 8.79 12.00
N ASP A 22 -31.50 10.03 11.94
CA ASP A 22 -32.31 11.25 12.03
C ASP A 22 -33.20 11.47 10.78
N TYR A 23 -32.79 10.95 9.62
CA TYR A 23 -33.61 11.01 8.39
C TYR A 23 -34.92 10.20 8.50
N GLY A 24 -34.98 9.19 9.37
CA GLY A 24 -36.24 8.50 9.73
C GLY A 24 -36.89 7.64 8.63
N MET A 25 -36.21 7.38 7.51
CA MET A 25 -36.74 6.54 6.43
C MET A 25 -36.76 5.05 6.85
N PRO A 26 -37.94 4.39 6.88
CA PRO A 26 -38.03 2.97 7.26
C PRO A 26 -37.16 2.08 6.37
N GLY A 27 -36.40 1.17 6.98
CA GLY A 27 -35.53 0.23 6.26
C GLY A 27 -34.16 0.76 5.81
N LEU A 28 -33.99 2.09 5.69
CA LEU A 28 -32.71 2.70 5.26
C LEU A 28 -31.56 2.35 6.21
N MET A 29 -31.81 2.37 7.52
CA MET A 29 -30.81 1.98 8.52
C MET A 29 -30.33 0.54 8.35
N GLY A 30 -31.25 -0.38 7.98
CA GLY A 30 -30.91 -1.77 7.70
C GLY A 30 -30.03 -1.93 6.45
N ILE A 31 -30.35 -1.19 5.39
CA ILE A 31 -29.55 -1.17 4.15
C ILE A 31 -28.14 -0.62 4.42
N ILE A 32 -28.04 0.49 5.14
CA ILE A 32 -26.75 1.12 5.48
C ILE A 32 -25.93 0.20 6.38
N ALA A 33 -26.53 -0.42 7.40
CA ALA A 33 -25.84 -1.39 8.25
C ALA A 33 -25.31 -2.59 7.44
N ALA A 34 -26.13 -3.16 6.54
CA ALA A 34 -25.71 -4.26 5.68
C ALA A 34 -24.56 -3.83 4.74
N ALA A 35 -24.64 -2.64 4.14
CA ALA A 35 -23.61 -2.12 3.25
C ALA A 35 -22.27 -1.89 3.98
N ILE A 36 -22.30 -1.35 5.20
CA ILE A 36 -21.10 -1.12 6.01
C ILE A 36 -20.45 -2.46 6.39
N VAL A 37 -21.24 -3.44 6.81
CA VAL A 37 -20.72 -4.78 7.15
C VAL A 37 -20.12 -5.45 5.91
N ALA A 38 -20.80 -5.39 4.77
CA ALA A 38 -20.31 -5.96 3.52
C ALA A 38 -19.00 -5.29 3.04
N ALA A 39 -18.93 -3.96 3.07
CA ALA A 39 -17.72 -3.21 2.70
C ALA A 39 -16.55 -3.51 3.65
N SER A 40 -16.83 -3.66 4.94
CA SER A 40 -15.84 -4.03 5.96
C SER A 40 -15.31 -5.45 5.73
N MET A 41 -16.20 -6.41 5.49
CA MET A 41 -15.83 -7.81 5.18
C MET A 41 -14.96 -7.89 3.92
N SER A 42 -15.32 -7.19 2.84
CA SER A 42 -14.52 -7.17 1.61
C SER A 42 -13.09 -6.65 1.82
N SER A 43 -12.93 -5.62 2.64
CA SER A 43 -11.62 -5.05 2.99
C SER A 43 -10.81 -5.99 3.89
N LEU A 44 -11.46 -6.68 4.83
CA LEU A 44 -10.82 -7.67 5.70
C LEU A 44 -10.39 -8.92 4.91
N ASP A 45 -11.25 -9.43 4.04
CA ASP A 45 -10.98 -10.61 3.22
C ASP A 45 -9.76 -10.40 2.32
N SER A 46 -9.69 -9.25 1.64
CA SER A 46 -8.54 -8.89 0.80
C SER A 46 -7.25 -8.70 1.61
N SER A 47 -7.34 -8.12 2.81
CA SER A 47 -6.20 -7.94 3.71
C SER A 47 -5.68 -9.28 4.26
N PHE A 48 -6.57 -10.16 4.73
CA PHE A 48 -6.20 -11.48 5.23
C PHE A 48 -5.63 -12.37 4.15
N ASN A 49 -6.21 -12.36 2.95
CA ASN A 49 -5.68 -13.09 1.81
C ASN A 49 -4.24 -12.62 1.51
N SER A 50 -4.02 -11.31 1.40
CA SER A 50 -2.70 -10.75 1.11
C SER A 50 -1.67 -11.11 2.19
N LEU A 51 -2.01 -10.95 3.47
CA LEU A 51 -1.12 -11.28 4.59
C LEU A 51 -0.81 -12.79 4.66
N ALA A 52 -1.81 -13.64 4.41
CA ALA A 52 -1.63 -15.08 4.38
C ALA A 52 -0.75 -15.51 3.19
N THR A 53 -0.97 -14.93 1.99
CA THR A 53 -0.12 -15.20 0.82
C THR A 53 1.31 -14.77 1.06
N ILE A 54 1.55 -13.56 1.58
CA ILE A 54 2.92 -13.10 1.92
C ILE A 54 3.56 -14.06 2.94
N SER A 55 2.84 -14.42 4.01
CA SER A 55 3.35 -15.32 5.05
C SER A 55 3.68 -16.71 4.51
N THR A 56 2.88 -17.23 3.59
CA THR A 56 3.12 -18.54 2.97
C THR A 56 4.20 -18.47 1.90
N VAL A 57 4.00 -17.69 0.84
CA VAL A 57 4.85 -17.72 -0.36
C VAL A 57 6.20 -17.07 -0.10
N ASP A 58 6.20 -15.85 0.46
CA ASP A 58 7.43 -15.07 0.60
C ASP A 58 8.30 -15.54 1.78
N PHE A 59 7.69 -16.16 2.80
CA PHE A 59 8.39 -16.60 4.00
C PHE A 59 8.42 -18.12 4.18
N TYR A 60 7.25 -18.77 4.30
CA TYR A 60 7.18 -20.19 4.64
C TYR A 60 7.75 -21.09 3.55
N GLU A 61 7.26 -20.95 2.31
CA GLU A 61 7.71 -21.69 1.14
C GLU A 61 9.17 -21.34 0.81
N LYS A 62 9.51 -20.05 0.79
CA LYS A 62 10.85 -19.61 0.39
C LYS A 62 11.96 -19.99 1.38
N TYR A 63 11.73 -19.90 2.68
CA TYR A 63 12.81 -20.03 3.69
C TYR A 63 12.62 -21.17 4.69
N TYR A 64 11.39 -21.62 4.96
CA TYR A 64 11.15 -22.61 6.01
C TYR A 64 10.96 -24.03 5.47
N ARG A 65 10.13 -24.21 4.44
CA ARG A 65 9.89 -25.50 3.77
C ARG A 65 9.66 -25.32 2.26
N PRO A 66 10.74 -25.27 1.46
CA PRO A 66 10.63 -25.22 0.01
C PRO A 66 10.29 -26.59 -0.59
N GLY A 67 9.63 -26.58 -1.75
CA GLY A 67 9.38 -27.78 -2.57
C GLY A 67 8.23 -28.69 -2.11
N GLU A 68 7.36 -28.22 -1.22
CA GLU A 68 6.17 -28.96 -0.80
C GLU A 68 5.04 -28.90 -1.85
N SER A 69 4.02 -29.75 -1.70
CA SER A 69 2.90 -29.82 -2.65
C SER A 69 1.97 -28.59 -2.56
N PRO A 70 1.27 -28.22 -3.65
CA PRO A 70 0.30 -27.12 -3.63
C PRO A 70 -0.79 -27.27 -2.54
N GLU A 71 -1.22 -28.50 -2.26
CA GLU A 71 -2.21 -28.80 -1.21
C GLU A 71 -1.65 -28.53 0.19
N HIS A 72 -0.36 -28.73 0.39
CA HIS A 72 0.32 -28.35 1.64
C HIS A 72 0.29 -26.84 1.83
N TYR A 73 0.76 -26.06 0.85
CA TYR A 73 0.76 -24.61 0.94
C TYR A 73 -0.64 -24.01 1.07
N LEU A 74 -1.66 -24.62 0.44
CA LEU A 74 -3.04 -24.22 0.63
C LEU A 74 -3.49 -24.38 2.09
N ARG A 75 -3.15 -25.50 2.73
CA ARG A 75 -3.46 -25.73 4.16
C ARG A 75 -2.73 -24.73 5.06
N ILE A 76 -1.46 -24.46 4.78
CA ILE A 76 -0.65 -23.48 5.54
C ILE A 76 -1.22 -22.06 5.38
N THR A 77 -1.62 -21.67 4.16
CA THR A 77 -2.24 -20.37 3.89
C THR A 77 -3.55 -20.18 4.65
N ARG A 78 -4.41 -21.21 4.72
CA ARG A 78 -5.62 -21.18 5.56
C ARG A 78 -5.27 -21.02 7.05
N GLY A 79 -4.21 -21.68 7.51
CA GLY A 79 -3.68 -21.51 8.87
C GLY A 79 -3.24 -20.08 9.16
N PHE A 80 -2.43 -19.47 8.28
CA PHE A 80 -2.03 -18.07 8.42
C PHE A 80 -3.22 -17.11 8.38
N THR A 81 -4.24 -17.39 7.57
CA THR A 81 -5.47 -16.59 7.52
C THR A 81 -6.14 -16.53 8.90
N VAL A 82 -6.28 -17.67 9.59
CA VAL A 82 -6.84 -17.72 10.94
C VAL A 82 -5.94 -16.98 11.95
N ILE A 83 -4.62 -17.13 11.85
CA ILE A 83 -3.67 -16.43 12.73
C ILE A 83 -3.84 -14.91 12.59
N TRP A 84 -3.85 -14.39 11.36
CA TRP A 84 -4.03 -12.95 11.13
C TRP A 84 -5.41 -12.45 11.55
N ALA A 85 -6.46 -13.25 11.34
CA ALA A 85 -7.81 -12.93 11.81
C ALA A 85 -7.91 -12.86 13.35
N LEU A 86 -7.14 -13.66 14.09
CA LEU A 86 -7.06 -13.56 15.54
C LEU A 86 -6.21 -12.36 15.99
N LEU A 87 -5.08 -12.12 15.32
CA LEU A 87 -4.17 -11.02 15.68
C LEU A 87 -4.80 -9.64 15.49
N ILE A 88 -5.66 -9.45 14.47
CA ILE A 88 -6.30 -8.15 14.22
C ILE A 88 -7.30 -7.74 15.32
N ILE A 89 -7.79 -8.69 16.12
CA ILE A 89 -8.70 -8.42 17.24
C ILE A 89 -8.03 -7.53 18.28
N ILE A 90 -6.72 -7.69 18.49
CA ILE A 90 -5.95 -6.93 19.50
C ILE A 90 -6.01 -5.42 19.23
N PRO A 91 -5.53 -4.90 18.08
CA PRO A 91 -5.65 -3.47 17.78
C PRO A 91 -7.11 -3.03 17.67
N ALA A 92 -8.03 -3.89 17.19
CA ALA A 92 -9.45 -3.55 17.14
C ALA A 92 -10.02 -3.22 18.54
N ILE A 93 -9.68 -4.01 19.57
CA ILE A 93 -10.07 -3.73 20.96
C ILE A 93 -9.41 -2.44 21.46
N ILE A 94 -8.12 -2.24 21.20
CA ILE A 94 -7.38 -1.02 21.64
C ILE A 94 -8.03 0.25 21.07
N TYR A 95 -8.41 0.23 19.80
CA TYR A 95 -9.01 1.39 19.12
C TYR A 95 -10.53 1.50 19.30
N SER A 96 -11.20 0.49 19.88
CA SER A 96 -12.65 0.52 20.10
C SER A 96 -13.11 1.67 21.00
N GLN A 97 -12.22 2.16 21.88
CA GLN A 97 -12.48 3.27 22.80
C GLN A 97 -11.79 4.58 22.38
N SER A 98 -11.22 4.65 21.17
CA SER A 98 -10.53 5.87 20.76
C SER A 98 -11.52 6.98 20.39
N GLU A 99 -11.40 8.14 21.03
CA GLU A 99 -12.20 9.33 20.74
C GLU A 99 -11.67 10.12 19.51
N GLY A 100 -10.47 9.79 19.04
CA GLY A 100 -9.83 10.42 17.88
C GLY A 100 -10.36 9.92 16.53
N SER A 101 -9.99 10.62 15.47
CA SER A 101 -10.25 10.15 14.10
C SER A 101 -9.41 8.90 13.80
N ILE A 102 -10.07 7.77 13.62
CA ILE A 102 -9.42 6.50 13.25
C ILE A 102 -8.74 6.66 11.88
N LEU A 103 -9.39 7.37 10.95
CA LEU A 103 -8.85 7.67 9.63
C LEU A 103 -7.55 8.48 9.71
N GLN A 104 -7.48 9.47 10.60
CA GLN A 104 -6.26 10.25 10.79
C GLN A 104 -5.13 9.39 11.34
N THR A 105 -5.42 8.53 12.31
CA THR A 105 -4.43 7.60 12.88
C THR A 105 -3.91 6.62 11.82
N LEU A 106 -4.81 6.02 11.03
CA LEU A 106 -4.45 5.11 9.96
C LEU A 106 -3.58 5.81 8.90
N SER A 107 -3.95 7.03 8.52
CA SER A 107 -3.20 7.83 7.54
C SER A 107 -1.80 8.21 8.06
N ARG A 108 -1.70 8.59 9.34
CA ARG A 108 -0.43 8.85 10.01
C ARG A 108 0.46 7.61 10.02
N ILE A 109 -0.03 6.44 10.39
CA ILE A 109 0.76 5.20 10.36
C ILE A 109 1.18 4.87 8.92
N GLY A 110 0.25 4.96 7.97
CA GLY A 110 0.53 4.73 6.55
C GLY A 110 1.66 5.63 6.02
N SER A 111 1.70 6.89 6.47
CA SER A 111 2.70 7.87 6.04
C SER A 111 4.15 7.43 6.27
N TYR A 112 4.41 6.65 7.32
CA TYR A 112 5.74 6.13 7.65
C TYR A 112 6.27 5.17 6.58
N PHE A 113 5.39 4.41 5.93
CA PHE A 113 5.77 3.40 4.95
C PHE A 113 5.90 3.95 3.53
N VAL A 114 5.29 5.11 3.23
CA VAL A 114 5.28 5.69 1.89
C VAL A 114 6.70 5.96 1.40
N GLY A 115 7.55 6.55 2.25
CA GLY A 115 8.93 6.87 1.89
C GLY A 115 9.76 5.63 1.55
N ALA A 116 9.62 4.56 2.36
CA ALA A 116 10.34 3.30 2.14
C ALA A 116 9.84 2.57 0.87
N LYS A 117 8.53 2.54 0.63
CA LYS A 117 7.97 1.97 -0.60
C LYS A 117 8.45 2.73 -1.84
N LEU A 118 8.43 4.07 -1.77
CA LEU A 118 8.91 4.93 -2.85
C LEU A 118 10.39 4.68 -3.15
N SER A 119 11.25 4.58 -2.14
CA SER A 119 12.67 4.31 -2.36
C SER A 119 12.90 2.89 -2.88
N MET A 120 12.23 1.86 -2.35
CA MET A 120 12.38 0.48 -2.81
C MET A 120 12.00 0.31 -4.28
N TYR A 121 10.79 0.73 -4.67
CA TYR A 121 10.35 0.59 -6.06
C TYR A 121 11.02 1.61 -6.97
N GLY A 122 11.11 2.88 -6.54
CA GLY A 122 11.70 3.95 -7.35
C GLY A 122 13.18 3.69 -7.66
N LEU A 123 13.99 3.41 -6.63
CA LEU A 123 15.40 3.11 -6.86
C LEU A 123 15.59 1.70 -7.45
N GLY A 124 14.84 0.69 -7.01
CA GLY A 124 14.96 -0.66 -7.55
C GLY A 124 14.68 -0.73 -9.05
N PHE A 125 13.68 0.02 -9.54
CA PHE A 125 13.32 0.01 -10.96
C PHE A 125 14.14 0.97 -11.82
N PHE A 126 14.49 2.14 -11.29
CA PHE A 126 15.02 3.26 -12.09
C PHE A 126 16.44 3.71 -11.72
N SER A 127 17.03 3.22 -10.64
CA SER A 127 18.40 3.56 -10.25
C SER A 127 19.39 2.47 -10.63
N LYS A 128 20.38 2.85 -11.45
CA LYS A 128 21.54 2.00 -11.72
C LYS A 128 22.46 1.85 -10.49
N GLN A 129 22.50 2.88 -9.64
CA GLN A 129 23.51 3.00 -8.58
C GLN A 129 23.10 2.32 -7.27
N THR A 130 21.85 1.88 -7.16
CA THR A 130 21.31 1.30 -5.93
C THR A 130 21.57 -0.20 -5.88
N THR A 131 22.05 -0.66 -4.74
CA THR A 131 22.35 -2.06 -4.42
C THR A 131 21.40 -2.57 -3.34
N GLU A 132 21.23 -3.88 -3.23
CA GLU A 132 20.34 -4.50 -2.22
C GLU A 132 20.72 -4.10 -0.80
N LYS A 133 22.03 -4.16 -0.47
CA LYS A 133 22.54 -3.78 0.85
C LYS A 133 22.31 -2.30 1.16
N GLY A 134 22.64 -1.42 0.22
CA GLY A 134 22.43 0.02 0.41
C GLY A 134 20.95 0.38 0.53
N LEU A 135 20.09 -0.31 -0.23
CA LEU A 135 18.64 -0.14 -0.11
C LEU A 135 18.13 -0.56 1.29
N LEU A 136 18.55 -1.73 1.78
CA LEU A 136 18.18 -2.21 3.13
C LEU A 136 18.66 -1.25 4.23
N VAL A 137 19.90 -0.76 4.15
CA VAL A 137 20.44 0.24 5.08
C VAL A 137 19.62 1.53 5.03
N GLY A 138 19.32 2.03 3.82
CA GLY A 138 18.51 3.22 3.66
C GLY A 138 17.14 3.09 4.31
N VAL A 139 16.46 1.97 4.10
CA VAL A 139 15.14 1.67 4.69
C VAL A 139 15.21 1.68 6.22
N VAL A 140 16.15 0.95 6.82
CA VAL A 140 16.29 0.88 8.28
C VAL A 140 16.59 2.25 8.88
N VAL A 141 17.54 2.98 8.30
CA VAL A 141 17.92 4.32 8.80
C VAL A 141 16.80 5.34 8.53
N GLY A 142 16.09 5.25 7.41
CA GLY A 142 14.95 6.12 7.11
C GLY A 142 13.79 5.91 8.09
N PHE A 143 13.50 4.68 8.50
CA PHE A 143 12.57 4.43 9.60
C PHE A 143 13.05 5.04 10.93
N ALA A 144 14.34 4.98 11.23
CA ALA A 144 14.90 5.63 12.42
C ALA A 144 14.78 7.16 12.36
N VAL A 145 15.00 7.76 11.19
CA VAL A 145 14.81 9.21 10.95
C VAL A 145 13.34 9.60 11.15
N ILE A 146 12.41 8.84 10.56
CA ILE A 146 10.97 9.10 10.72
C ILE A 146 10.57 8.95 12.20
N TRP A 147 11.05 7.92 12.89
CA TRP A 147 10.78 7.74 14.32
C TRP A 147 11.29 8.92 15.16
N TYR A 148 12.51 9.40 14.87
CA TYR A 148 13.05 10.59 15.53
C TYR A 148 12.20 11.82 15.26
N VAL A 149 11.86 12.09 14.00
CA VAL A 149 11.03 13.23 13.60
C VAL A 149 9.64 13.16 14.24
N ALA A 150 9.01 11.99 14.25
CA ALA A 150 7.67 11.79 14.78
C ALA A 150 7.59 11.91 16.30
N THR A 151 8.71 11.74 17.03
CA THR A 151 8.73 11.77 18.51
C THR A 151 9.41 12.99 19.09
N GLN A 152 10.36 13.61 18.37
CA GLN A 152 11.20 14.71 18.87
C GLN A 152 10.91 16.05 18.21
N THR A 153 9.97 16.12 17.25
CA THR A 153 9.65 17.36 16.54
C THR A 153 8.15 17.55 16.41
N ASP A 154 7.72 18.81 16.31
CA ASP A 154 6.31 19.18 16.11
C ASP A 154 5.88 19.15 14.64
N ILE A 155 6.59 18.39 13.79
CA ILE A 155 6.28 18.30 12.37
C ILE A 155 4.98 17.49 12.18
N ALA A 156 4.04 18.06 11.43
CA ALA A 156 2.77 17.43 11.11
C ALA A 156 2.97 16.17 10.25
N TRP A 157 2.15 15.14 10.51
CA TRP A 157 2.31 13.81 9.92
C TRP A 157 2.32 13.71 8.39
N PRO A 158 1.64 14.58 7.61
CA PRO A 158 1.72 14.48 6.15
C PRO A 158 3.15 14.68 5.61
N TRP A 159 4.00 15.41 6.34
CA TRP A 159 5.39 15.63 5.96
C TRP A 159 6.29 14.41 6.15
N TYR A 160 5.86 13.41 6.93
CA TYR A 160 6.64 12.19 7.14
C TYR A 160 6.86 11.42 5.85
N CYS A 161 5.93 11.47 4.90
CA CYS A 161 6.12 10.87 3.57
C CYS A 161 7.29 11.51 2.81
N LEU A 162 7.38 12.85 2.83
CA LEU A 162 8.43 13.58 2.12
C LEU A 162 9.78 13.39 2.82
N ILE A 163 9.83 13.61 4.13
CA ILE A 163 11.05 13.47 4.93
C ILE A 163 11.57 12.03 4.86
N GLY A 164 10.68 11.06 5.05
CA GLY A 164 10.97 9.63 4.92
C GLY A 164 11.42 9.25 3.52
N GLY A 165 10.77 9.76 2.47
CA GLY A 165 11.14 9.48 1.08
C GLY A 165 12.51 10.02 0.72
N VAL A 166 12.77 11.31 1.01
CA VAL A 166 14.06 11.95 0.72
C VAL A 166 15.19 11.30 1.52
N SER A 167 15.00 11.08 2.83
CA SER A 167 16.02 10.44 3.66
C SER A 167 16.33 9.02 3.18
N ASN A 168 15.32 8.18 2.94
CA ASN A 168 15.51 6.82 2.42
C ASN A 168 16.29 6.85 1.10
N ILE A 169 15.89 7.68 0.14
CA ILE A 169 16.55 7.74 -1.17
C ILE A 169 18.01 8.15 -1.05
N VAL A 170 18.29 9.23 -0.30
CA VAL A 170 19.65 9.75 -0.12
C VAL A 170 20.52 8.73 0.59
N ILE A 171 20.04 8.16 1.70
CA ILE A 171 20.81 7.18 2.48
C ILE A 171 21.03 5.92 1.66
N SER A 172 20.03 5.43 0.92
CA SER A 172 20.19 4.25 0.06
C SER A 172 21.28 4.46 -1.00
N LEU A 173 21.28 5.60 -1.70
CA LEU A 173 22.28 5.91 -2.72
C LEU A 173 23.69 6.06 -2.11
N VAL A 174 23.80 6.77 -0.98
CA VAL A 174 25.07 6.95 -0.29
C VAL A 174 25.61 5.62 0.25
N ALA A 175 24.76 4.82 0.91
CA ALA A 175 25.12 3.52 1.44
C ALA A 175 25.53 2.56 0.31
N SER A 176 24.78 2.51 -0.80
CA SER A 176 25.17 1.71 -1.97
C SER A 176 26.55 2.12 -2.51
N ARG A 177 26.82 3.43 -2.58
CA ARG A 177 28.09 3.93 -3.08
C ARG A 177 29.28 3.64 -2.17
N ILE A 178 29.06 3.65 -0.85
CA ILE A 178 30.08 3.37 0.18
C ILE A 178 30.33 1.87 0.30
N ILE A 179 29.28 1.05 0.36
CA ILE A 179 29.38 -0.39 0.64
C ILE A 179 29.84 -1.15 -0.60
N ASP A 180 29.21 -0.90 -1.75
CA ASP A 180 29.37 -1.72 -2.96
C ASP A 180 30.03 -0.94 -4.11
N GLY A 181 30.38 0.34 -3.91
CA GLY A 181 31.05 1.16 -4.93
C GLY A 181 30.11 1.71 -6.01
N ARG A 182 30.70 2.25 -7.09
CA ARG A 182 29.94 2.77 -8.23
C ARG A 182 29.48 1.59 -9.08
N GLN A 183 28.19 1.53 -9.40
CA GLN A 183 27.65 0.44 -10.20
C GLN A 183 27.80 0.75 -11.70
N GLU A 184 28.45 -0.16 -12.42
CA GLU A 184 28.69 -0.05 -13.88
C GLU A 184 27.62 -0.73 -14.71
N GLU A 185 26.85 -1.64 -14.13
CA GLU A 185 25.76 -2.34 -14.79
C GLU A 185 24.42 -2.07 -14.11
N TRP A 186 23.33 -2.32 -14.83
CA TRP A 186 21.98 -2.23 -14.27
C TRP A 186 21.64 -3.55 -13.63
N SER A 187 21.03 -3.53 -12.44
CA SER A 187 20.50 -4.73 -11.80
C SER A 187 19.50 -5.45 -12.72
N GLU A 188 19.54 -6.78 -12.79
CA GLU A 188 18.56 -7.58 -13.55
C GLU A 188 17.11 -7.35 -13.07
N TYR A 189 16.91 -6.86 -11.85
CA TYR A 189 15.58 -6.54 -11.31
C TYR A 189 15.08 -5.13 -11.68
N SER A 190 15.93 -4.29 -12.27
CA SER A 190 15.54 -2.98 -12.77
C SER A 190 14.84 -3.07 -14.13
N ILE A 191 14.10 -2.04 -14.53
CA ILE A 191 13.39 -2.06 -15.83
C ILE A 191 14.38 -2.20 -16.99
N VAL A 192 15.45 -1.41 -16.97
CA VAL A 192 16.47 -1.43 -18.02
C VAL A 192 17.25 -2.76 -18.01
N GLY A 193 17.51 -3.31 -16.81
CA GLY A 193 18.16 -4.61 -16.66
C GLY A 193 17.32 -5.76 -17.18
N GLN A 194 16.03 -5.83 -16.82
CA GLN A 194 15.12 -6.85 -17.36
C GLN A 194 14.99 -6.76 -18.88
N GLN A 195 14.87 -5.55 -19.43
CA GLN A 195 14.84 -5.37 -20.89
C GLN A 195 16.11 -5.88 -21.59
N ARG A 196 17.28 -5.71 -20.96
CA ARG A 196 18.53 -6.27 -21.50
C ARG A 196 18.56 -7.79 -21.37
N ALA A 197 18.22 -8.33 -20.20
CA ALA A 197 18.19 -9.76 -19.96
C ALA A 197 17.26 -10.51 -20.94
N PHE A 198 16.09 -9.94 -21.27
CA PHE A 198 15.20 -10.52 -22.29
C PHE A 198 15.83 -10.53 -23.68
N ARG A 199 16.47 -9.43 -24.10
CA ARG A 199 17.17 -9.36 -25.38
C ARG A 199 18.36 -10.32 -25.46
N ASP A 200 19.17 -10.36 -24.40
CA ASP A 200 20.40 -11.16 -24.36
C ASP A 200 20.09 -12.66 -24.30
N ARG A 201 18.98 -13.06 -23.66
CA ARG A 201 18.49 -14.45 -23.60
C ARG A 201 17.61 -14.84 -24.79
N GLY A 202 17.34 -13.92 -25.72
CA GLY A 202 16.49 -14.16 -26.90
C GLY A 202 15.03 -14.50 -26.55
N LEU A 203 14.53 -14.00 -25.42
CA LEU A 203 13.16 -14.24 -24.96
C LEU A 203 12.16 -13.37 -25.73
N PRO A 204 10.93 -13.84 -25.93
CA PRO A 204 9.90 -13.04 -26.59
C PRO A 204 9.58 -11.78 -25.77
N GLU A 205 9.62 -10.61 -26.40
CA GLU A 205 9.21 -9.34 -25.75
C GLU A 205 7.69 -9.19 -25.66
N GLN A 206 6.94 -9.95 -26.46
CA GLN A 206 5.48 -9.94 -26.53
C GLN A 206 4.93 -11.36 -26.60
N ASP A 207 3.80 -11.59 -25.93
CA ASP A 207 2.99 -12.80 -26.06
C ASP A 207 1.51 -12.42 -26.19
N GLY A 208 0.83 -12.97 -27.19
CA GLY A 208 -0.60 -12.70 -27.42
C GLY A 208 -0.97 -11.21 -27.60
N GLY A 209 -0.04 -10.35 -28.02
CA GLY A 209 -0.25 -8.90 -28.14
C GLY A 209 -0.01 -8.09 -26.86
N TRP A 210 0.46 -8.73 -25.79
CA TRP A 210 0.81 -8.12 -24.51
C TRP A 210 2.32 -8.05 -24.33
N TYR A 211 2.84 -6.95 -23.79
CA TYR A 211 4.25 -6.83 -23.46
C TYR A 211 4.61 -7.66 -22.23
N LEU A 212 5.58 -8.57 -22.37
CA LEU A 212 6.13 -9.36 -21.26
C LEU A 212 7.21 -8.60 -20.48
N VAL A 213 7.80 -7.58 -21.11
CA VAL A 213 8.93 -6.83 -20.58
C VAL A 213 8.45 -5.53 -19.94
N PRO A 214 8.91 -5.16 -18.74
CA PRO A 214 8.48 -3.94 -18.07
C PRO A 214 8.89 -2.68 -18.84
N GLY A 215 8.16 -1.58 -18.61
CA GLY A 215 8.45 -0.26 -19.16
C GLY A 215 7.81 0.04 -20.52
N ARG A 216 7.00 -0.89 -21.06
CA ARG A 216 6.12 -0.64 -22.21
C ARG A 216 4.67 -0.76 -21.78
N VAL A 217 3.79 0.00 -22.43
CA VAL A 217 2.35 0.03 -22.13
C VAL A 217 1.58 -0.55 -23.32
N ASP A 218 0.69 -1.49 -23.05
CA ASP A 218 -0.13 -2.11 -24.08
C ASP A 218 -1.12 -1.11 -24.69
N ARG A 219 -1.46 -1.30 -25.96
CA ARG A 219 -2.39 -0.41 -26.68
C ARG A 219 -3.75 -0.29 -25.98
N ILE A 220 -4.27 -1.40 -25.45
CA ILE A 220 -5.54 -1.45 -24.73
C ILE A 220 -5.46 -0.64 -23.44
N SER A 221 -4.31 -0.62 -22.77
CA SER A 221 -4.11 0.12 -21.53
C SER A 221 -4.22 1.64 -21.71
N TYR A 222 -4.02 2.17 -22.92
CA TYR A 222 -4.30 3.59 -23.19
C TYR A 222 -5.81 3.93 -23.13
N LEU A 223 -6.70 2.95 -23.35
CA LEU A 223 -8.13 3.16 -23.15
C LEU A 223 -8.45 3.48 -21.69
N LEU A 224 -7.67 2.96 -20.74
CA LEU A 224 -7.84 3.29 -19.32
C LEU A 224 -7.53 4.77 -19.05
N LEU A 225 -6.53 5.34 -19.73
CA LEU A 225 -6.24 6.79 -19.63
C LEU A 225 -7.39 7.62 -20.21
N GLY A 226 -7.97 7.18 -21.33
CA GLY A 226 -9.16 7.79 -21.90
C GLY A 226 -10.38 7.71 -20.97
N PHE A 227 -10.62 6.54 -20.38
CA PHE A 227 -11.68 6.32 -19.39
C PHE A 227 -11.47 7.18 -18.13
N PHE A 228 -10.24 7.29 -17.66
CA PHE A 228 -9.89 8.16 -16.53
C PHE A 228 -10.20 9.63 -16.85
N ALA A 229 -9.78 10.14 -18.01
CA ALA A 229 -10.10 11.49 -18.45
C ALA A 229 -11.62 11.71 -18.59
N LEU A 230 -12.34 10.74 -19.16
CA LEU A 230 -13.80 10.75 -19.25
C LEU A 230 -14.45 10.81 -17.86
N THR A 231 -13.91 10.07 -16.89
CA THR A 231 -14.41 10.07 -15.51
C THR A 231 -14.23 11.44 -14.86
N ILE A 232 -13.07 12.09 -15.07
CA ILE A 232 -12.84 13.47 -14.58
C ILE A 232 -13.85 14.44 -15.21
N VAL A 233 -14.03 14.37 -16.54
CA VAL A 233 -14.98 15.24 -17.25
C VAL A 233 -16.40 15.00 -16.75
N PHE A 234 -16.80 13.74 -16.59
CA PHE A 234 -18.10 13.38 -16.04
C PHE A 234 -18.30 13.95 -14.63
N LEU A 235 -17.33 13.77 -13.72
CA LEU A 235 -17.40 14.30 -12.36
C LEU A 235 -17.52 15.82 -12.35
N PHE A 236 -16.74 16.51 -13.19
CA PHE A 236 -16.81 17.97 -13.33
C PHE A 236 -18.18 18.44 -13.84
N LEU A 237 -18.75 17.75 -14.85
CA LEU A 237 -20.08 18.08 -15.37
C LEU A 237 -21.19 17.77 -14.36
N PHE A 238 -21.06 16.67 -13.62
CA PHE A 238 -22.01 16.28 -12.58
C PHE A 238 -22.03 17.28 -11.43
N GLU A 239 -20.85 17.78 -11.02
CA GLU A 239 -20.73 18.86 -10.02
C GLU A 239 -21.44 20.15 -10.48
N GLN A 240 -21.44 20.47 -11.76
CA GLN A 240 -22.19 21.64 -12.28
C GLN A 240 -23.71 21.43 -12.30
N LEU A 241 -24.17 20.18 -12.19
CA LEU A 241 -25.59 19.81 -12.35
C LEU A 241 -26.31 19.73 -10.99
N ILE A 242 -25.58 19.62 -9.89
CA ILE A 242 -26.07 19.59 -8.50
C ILE A 242 -25.86 20.96 -7.85
#